data_AF-A0A3C1YNC3-F1
#
_entry.id   AF-A0A3C1YNC3-F1
#
_cell.length_a   1.000
_cell.length_b   1.000
_cell.length_c   1.000
_cell.angle_alpha   90.00
_cell.angle_beta   90.00
_cell.angle_gamma   90.00
#
_symmetry.space_group_name_H-M   'P 1'
#
loop_
_entity.id
_entity.type
_entity.pdbx_description
1 polymer ?
#
loop_
_entity_poly.entity_id
_entity_poly.type
_entity_poly.pdbx_seq_one_letter_code
_entity_poly.pdbx_strand_id
1 'polypeptide(L)'
;MKKLVKLFWLFAGISGIVLVVYFISIVIEKQTFIFQENDVQKVYFADHISPAHEAVIQRFNQLHKGRIEVIPVNLPFSKFTTNERKELLARSLRSKSDRLDVFSVDYIWTTRFAKWSEPLDDHFLEKDKANILSPTLQSCLSENKLVAMPLYIDVGMMYYRKDLLAKLPDAKQIEESLQNSITWEELIALQKRLGMKDQPFYIFQGNDYEGLNCNYFEILASLDENYFRGNNINLNTPTARRALQMLVDFIYKDKISPPIVTQFDENKSYEYWLDNNAMFVRGWSNFVENYRVLYNDTSKFEHVGRASLPHFAGHKVTSVYGGWNLMVSKFSTKKESAIEFIRFLQTTEAKKILFEQGDYIPVNRDVYADSVYLKKYPKLIFYRKLIEHGFHRPFLVDYTKIADIVSHYVHLALKKEMTVDEALTKASSMINSNEVLIK
;
A
#
# COMPACT_ATOMS: atom_id res chain seq x y z
N MET A 1 -57.90 -6.45 72.69
CA MET A 1 -57.84 -6.96 71.29
C MET A 1 -57.73 -5.88 70.22
N LYS A 2 -58.61 -4.87 70.11
CA LYS A 2 -58.57 -3.86 69.02
C LYS A 2 -57.26 -3.04 68.88
N LYS A 3 -56.56 -2.73 69.99
CA LYS A 3 -55.26 -2.01 69.94
C LYS A 3 -54.10 -2.88 69.41
N LEU A 4 -54.08 -4.17 69.74
CA LEU A 4 -53.07 -5.13 69.27
C LEU A 4 -53.18 -5.39 67.77
N VAL A 5 -54.40 -5.44 67.24
CA VAL A 5 -54.65 -5.58 65.78
C VAL A 5 -54.15 -4.36 65.01
N LYS A 6 -54.37 -3.14 65.52
CA LYS A 6 -53.83 -1.92 64.88
C LYS A 6 -52.30 -1.89 64.88
N LEU A 7 -51.67 -2.33 65.97
CA LEU A 7 -50.21 -2.40 66.06
C LEU A 7 -49.63 -3.43 65.07
N PHE A 8 -50.28 -4.58 64.93
CA PHE A 8 -49.90 -5.61 63.95
C PHE A 8 -49.96 -5.10 62.50
N TRP A 9 -51.04 -4.41 62.12
CA TRP A 9 -51.16 -3.82 60.78
C TRP A 9 -50.15 -2.68 60.54
N LEU A 10 -49.79 -1.93 61.58
CA LEU A 10 -48.75 -0.90 61.49
C LEU A 10 -47.36 -1.53 61.23
N PHE A 11 -47.01 -2.58 61.97
CA PHE A 11 -45.75 -3.32 61.76
C PHE A 11 -45.71 -4.02 60.40
N ALA A 12 -46.82 -4.61 59.95
CA ALA A 12 -46.94 -5.23 58.64
C ALA A 12 -46.82 -4.22 57.49
N GLY A 13 -47.34 -3.00 57.67
CA GLY A 13 -47.19 -1.91 56.71
C GLY A 13 -45.74 -1.42 56.62
N ILE A 14 -45.07 -1.25 57.77
CA ILE A 14 -43.67 -0.82 57.84
C ILE A 14 -42.74 -1.88 57.21
N SER A 15 -42.94 -3.16 57.51
CA SER A 15 -42.13 -4.24 56.94
C SER A 15 -42.33 -4.37 55.41
N GLY A 16 -43.56 -4.17 54.92
CA GLY A 16 -43.84 -4.11 53.49
C GLY A 16 -43.11 -2.97 52.79
N ILE A 17 -43.09 -1.77 53.39
CA ILE A 17 -42.38 -0.61 52.82
C ILE A 17 -40.86 -0.84 52.81
N VAL A 18 -40.29 -1.40 53.88
CA VAL A 18 -38.85 -1.71 53.95
C VAL A 18 -38.46 -2.74 52.89
N LEU A 19 -39.28 -3.76 52.65
CA LEU A 19 -39.04 -4.75 51.61
C LEU A 19 -39.12 -4.14 50.21
N VAL A 20 -40.07 -3.23 49.95
CA VAL A 20 -40.17 -2.53 48.67
C VAL A 20 -38.98 -1.61 48.44
N VAL A 21 -38.56 -0.84 49.46
CA VAL A 21 -37.36 0.02 49.37
C VAL A 21 -36.11 -0.82 49.15
N TYR A 22 -35.95 -1.93 49.86
CA TYR A 22 -34.82 -2.86 49.66
C TYR A 22 -34.81 -3.46 48.25
N PHE A 23 -35.97 -3.86 47.72
CA PHE A 23 -36.08 -4.39 46.37
C PHE A 23 -35.79 -3.32 45.30
N ILE A 24 -36.27 -2.10 45.51
CA ILE A 24 -35.94 -0.94 44.65
C ILE A 24 -34.45 -0.65 44.72
N SER A 25 -33.83 -0.68 45.91
CA SER A 25 -32.38 -0.49 46.05
C SER A 25 -31.59 -1.58 45.32
N ILE A 26 -31.99 -2.85 45.39
CA ILE A 26 -31.35 -3.94 44.62
C ILE A 26 -31.54 -3.75 43.11
N VAL A 27 -32.72 -3.30 42.68
CA VAL A 27 -32.99 -3.04 41.25
C VAL A 27 -32.18 -1.84 40.75
N ILE A 28 -32.07 -0.78 41.54
CA ILE A 28 -31.22 0.38 41.25
C ILE A 28 -29.75 -0.04 41.24
N GLU A 29 -29.31 -0.83 42.22
CA GLU A 29 -27.93 -1.32 42.34
C GLU A 29 -27.57 -2.24 41.15
N LYS A 30 -28.50 -3.12 40.72
CA LYS A 30 -28.38 -3.91 39.49
C LYS A 30 -28.43 -3.05 38.23
N GLN A 31 -29.25 -2.00 38.17
CA GLN A 31 -29.26 -1.05 37.04
C GLN A 31 -27.95 -0.25 36.99
N THR A 32 -27.41 0.19 38.11
CA THR A 32 -26.09 0.84 38.18
C THR A 32 -24.96 -0.11 37.85
N PHE A 33 -25.10 -1.42 38.14
CA PHE A 33 -24.14 -2.45 37.72
C PHE A 33 -24.24 -2.77 36.22
N ILE A 34 -25.43 -2.62 35.61
CA ILE A 34 -25.63 -2.70 34.15
C ILE A 34 -25.12 -1.42 33.45
N PHE A 35 -25.06 -0.29 34.16
CA PHE A 35 -24.36 0.93 33.75
C PHE A 35 -22.89 0.94 34.20
N GLN A 36 -22.20 -0.19 34.08
CA GLN A 36 -20.75 -0.15 33.94
C GLN A 36 -20.48 0.68 32.67
N GLU A 37 -19.75 1.79 32.78
CA GLU A 37 -19.21 2.51 31.62
C GLU A 37 -18.62 1.44 30.69
N ASN A 38 -19.26 1.19 29.54
CA ASN A 38 -18.68 0.35 28.51
C ASN A 38 -17.42 1.08 28.07
N ASP A 39 -16.28 0.72 28.66
CA ASP A 39 -15.00 1.32 28.32
C ASP A 39 -14.79 1.08 26.81
N VAL A 40 -14.73 2.19 26.06
CA VAL A 40 -14.67 2.14 24.61
C VAL A 40 -13.41 1.38 24.22
N GLN A 41 -13.56 0.28 23.47
CA GLN A 41 -12.41 -0.51 23.09
C GLN A 41 -11.55 0.24 22.07
N LYS A 42 -10.37 0.67 22.51
CA LYS A 42 -9.39 1.38 21.69
C LYS A 42 -8.56 0.41 20.85
N VAL A 43 -8.77 0.41 19.54
CA VAL A 43 -8.04 -0.43 18.56
C VAL A 43 -6.92 0.40 17.93
N TYR A 44 -5.66 0.02 18.13
CA TYR A 44 -4.53 0.74 17.56
C TYR A 44 -4.17 0.21 16.17
N PHE A 45 -4.25 1.09 15.16
CA PHE A 45 -3.99 0.76 13.76
C PHE A 45 -2.71 1.44 13.25
N ALA A 46 -1.67 0.66 12.95
CA ALA A 46 -0.42 1.18 12.37
C ALA A 46 -0.35 1.04 10.84
N ASP A 47 -0.21 2.19 10.18
CA ASP A 47 0.04 2.35 8.74
C ASP A 47 0.68 3.74 8.50
N HIS A 48 0.99 4.07 7.25
CA HIS A 48 0.98 5.44 6.79
C HIS A 48 -0.46 5.95 6.84
N ILE A 49 -0.72 6.90 7.73
CA ILE A 49 -2.02 7.50 7.93
C ILE A 49 -2.05 8.80 7.13
N SER A 50 -2.65 8.72 5.94
CA SER A 50 -2.96 9.88 5.07
C SER A 50 -4.34 10.45 5.40
N PRO A 51 -4.72 11.62 4.85
CA PRO A 51 -6.06 12.18 5.07
C PRO A 51 -7.22 11.22 4.73
N ALA A 52 -7.06 10.35 3.72
CA ALA A 52 -8.07 9.35 3.38
C ALA A 52 -8.19 8.25 4.44
N HIS A 53 -7.07 7.86 5.08
CA HIS A 53 -7.09 6.94 6.21
C HIS A 53 -7.78 7.56 7.42
N GLU A 54 -7.49 8.84 7.70
CA GLU A 54 -8.17 9.57 8.77
C GLU A 54 -9.68 9.63 8.53
N ALA A 55 -10.12 9.92 7.31
CA ALA A 55 -11.54 9.99 6.98
C ALA A 55 -12.25 8.63 7.12
N VAL A 56 -11.63 7.54 6.68
CA VAL A 56 -12.25 6.21 6.83
C VAL A 56 -12.26 5.74 8.30
N ILE A 57 -11.22 6.09 9.08
CA ILE A 57 -11.17 5.85 10.53
C ILE A 57 -12.24 6.67 11.25
N GLN A 58 -12.38 7.95 10.93
CA GLN A 58 -13.42 8.81 11.49
C GLN A 58 -14.80 8.28 11.17
N ARG A 59 -15.03 7.81 9.94
CA ARG A 59 -16.29 7.21 9.54
C ARG A 59 -16.61 5.96 10.36
N PHE A 60 -15.63 5.07 10.56
CA PHE A 60 -15.78 3.91 11.44
C PHE A 60 -16.08 4.33 12.88
N ASN A 61 -15.29 5.23 13.47
CA ASN A 61 -15.47 5.67 14.85
C ASN A 61 -16.86 6.31 15.10
N GLN A 62 -17.41 7.00 14.09
CA GLN A 62 -18.78 7.52 14.15
C GLN A 62 -19.83 6.41 14.16
N LEU A 63 -19.70 5.39 13.29
CA LEU A 63 -20.62 4.25 13.21
C LEU A 63 -20.56 3.36 14.46
N HIS A 64 -19.41 3.30 15.13
CA HIS A 64 -19.16 2.45 16.30
C HIS A 64 -19.06 3.24 17.62
N LYS A 65 -19.60 4.47 17.65
CA LYS A 65 -19.55 5.38 18.79
C LYS A 65 -20.04 4.71 20.08
N GLY A 66 -19.25 4.83 21.14
CA GLY A 66 -19.54 4.24 22.45
C GLY A 66 -19.23 2.75 22.57
N ARG A 67 -18.60 2.14 21.54
CA ARG A 67 -18.18 0.72 21.58
C ARG A 67 -16.74 0.51 21.12
N ILE A 68 -16.37 0.99 19.93
CA ILE A 68 -15.02 0.86 19.38
C ILE A 68 -14.50 2.23 18.94
N GLU A 69 -13.24 2.52 19.27
CA GLU A 69 -12.50 3.68 18.76
C GLU A 69 -11.19 3.19 18.14
N VAL A 70 -11.02 3.41 16.84
CA VAL A 70 -9.76 3.16 16.15
C VAL A 70 -8.85 4.37 16.31
N ILE A 71 -7.65 4.13 16.84
CA ILE A 71 -6.61 5.12 17.07
C ILE A 71 -5.48 4.89 16.04
N PRO A 72 -5.21 5.84 15.15
CA PRO A 72 -4.12 5.72 14.18
C PRO A 72 -2.75 5.81 14.86
N VAL A 73 -1.83 4.93 14.43
CA VAL A 73 -0.40 4.98 14.74
C VAL A 73 0.34 5.28 13.44
N ASN A 74 0.63 6.56 13.20
CA ASN A 74 1.15 7.00 11.91
C ASN A 74 2.64 6.67 11.71
N LEU A 75 2.94 5.94 10.64
CA LEU A 75 4.27 5.64 10.11
C LEU A 75 4.42 6.30 8.73
N PRO A 76 4.62 7.63 8.65
CA PRO A 76 4.49 8.38 7.39
C PRO A 76 5.67 8.14 6.45
N PHE A 77 5.39 8.09 5.14
CA PHE A 77 6.41 7.95 4.10
C PHE A 77 7.35 9.14 3.97
N SER A 78 6.98 10.32 4.50
CA SER A 78 7.89 11.46 4.60
C SER A 78 9.04 11.25 5.59
N LYS A 79 8.94 10.23 6.45
CA LYS A 79 9.94 9.92 7.48
C LYS A 79 10.51 8.51 7.36
N PHE A 80 9.72 7.56 6.87
CA PHE A 80 10.09 6.15 6.82
C PHE A 80 9.86 5.57 5.43
N THR A 81 10.91 5.06 4.82
CA THR A 81 10.82 4.19 3.64
C THR A 81 10.02 2.93 3.95
N THR A 82 9.58 2.23 2.90
CA THR A 82 8.90 0.93 3.04
C THR A 82 9.75 -0.03 3.90
N ASN A 83 11.07 -0.10 3.69
CA ASN A 83 11.99 -0.94 4.45
C ASN A 83 12.06 -0.55 5.94
N GLU A 84 12.05 0.74 6.29
CA GLU A 84 12.09 1.20 7.68
C GLU A 84 10.78 0.92 8.41
N ARG A 85 9.63 1.09 7.72
CA ARG A 85 8.31 0.73 8.25
C ARG A 85 8.23 -0.75 8.61
N LYS A 86 8.71 -1.63 7.72
CA LYS A 86 8.86 -3.07 7.99
C LYS A 86 9.64 -3.33 9.27
N GLU A 87 10.79 -2.69 9.44
CA GLU A 87 11.64 -2.91 10.60
C GLU A 87 11.02 -2.39 11.91
N LEU A 88 10.30 -1.26 11.86
CA LEU A 88 9.54 -0.74 13.00
C LEU A 88 8.43 -1.71 13.44
N LEU A 89 7.62 -2.19 12.50
CA LEU A 89 6.55 -3.16 12.77
C LEU A 89 7.13 -4.48 13.30
N ALA A 90 8.19 -5.00 12.67
CA ALA A 90 8.84 -6.24 13.10
C ALA A 90 9.47 -6.11 14.51
N ARG A 91 10.06 -4.96 14.86
CA ARG A 91 10.53 -4.69 16.23
C ARG A 91 9.38 -4.67 17.23
N SER A 92 8.29 -3.97 16.90
CA SER A 92 7.11 -3.89 17.76
C SER A 92 6.50 -5.27 18.02
N LEU A 93 6.31 -6.08 16.98
CA LEU A 93 5.70 -7.41 17.08
C LEU A 93 6.62 -8.44 17.78
N ARG A 94 7.94 -8.27 17.71
CA ARG A 94 8.89 -9.13 18.46
C ARG A 94 8.78 -8.97 19.98
N SER A 95 8.35 -7.81 20.48
CA SER A 95 8.13 -7.61 21.92
C SER A 95 6.94 -8.41 22.45
N LYS A 96 6.07 -8.93 21.56
CA LYS A 96 4.84 -9.64 21.88
C LYS A 96 3.84 -8.79 22.70
N SER A 97 3.94 -7.46 22.63
CA SER A 97 3.00 -6.56 23.31
C SER A 97 1.65 -6.47 22.59
N ASP A 98 0.61 -6.14 23.33
CA ASP A 98 -0.75 -5.85 22.86
C ASP A 98 -0.97 -4.37 22.47
N ARG A 99 0.11 -3.59 22.34
CA ARG A 99 0.06 -2.15 21.98
C ARG A 99 -0.35 -1.88 20.53
N LEU A 100 -0.36 -2.92 19.70
CA LEU A 100 -0.69 -2.83 18.28
C LEU A 100 -1.72 -3.90 17.95
N ASP A 101 -2.87 -3.48 17.44
CA ASP A 101 -4.01 -4.35 17.16
C ASP A 101 -4.12 -4.69 15.68
N VAL A 102 -4.10 -3.66 14.83
CA VAL A 102 -4.12 -3.79 13.36
C VAL A 102 -2.86 -3.16 12.80
N PHE A 103 -2.28 -3.77 11.78
CA PHE A 103 -1.15 -3.19 11.07
C PHE A 103 -1.19 -3.53 9.59
N SER A 104 -0.72 -2.61 8.77
CA SER A 104 -0.59 -2.81 7.34
C SER A 104 0.83 -3.28 6.98
N VAL A 105 0.98 -4.23 6.07
CA VAL A 105 2.27 -4.58 5.45
C VAL A 105 2.19 -4.52 3.93
N ASP A 106 3.30 -4.21 3.26
CA ASP A 106 3.41 -4.35 1.81
C ASP A 106 3.14 -5.82 1.41
N TYR A 107 2.53 -6.02 0.25
CA TYR A 107 2.16 -7.33 -0.31
C TYR A 107 3.29 -8.37 -0.21
N ILE A 108 4.53 -7.95 -0.48
CA ILE A 108 5.72 -8.81 -0.45
C ILE A 108 6.10 -9.33 0.95
N TRP A 109 5.57 -8.74 2.02
CA TRP A 109 5.93 -9.08 3.39
C TRP A 109 4.84 -9.82 4.15
N THR A 110 3.67 -10.06 3.54
CA THR A 110 2.60 -10.87 4.15
C THR A 110 3.13 -12.19 4.71
N THR A 111 3.86 -12.98 3.90
CA THR A 111 4.43 -14.27 4.31
C THR A 111 5.41 -14.13 5.49
N ARG A 112 6.25 -13.08 5.49
CA ARG A 112 7.21 -12.82 6.57
C ARG A 112 6.51 -12.48 7.90
N PHE A 113 5.40 -11.75 7.83
CA PHE A 113 4.64 -11.27 8.99
C PHE A 113 3.56 -12.24 9.45
N ALA A 114 3.21 -13.26 8.65
CA ALA A 114 2.22 -14.28 8.97
C ALA A 114 2.39 -14.91 10.37
N LYS A 115 3.65 -15.10 10.81
CA LYS A 115 3.96 -15.64 12.15
C LYS A 115 3.55 -14.74 13.32
N TRP A 116 3.25 -13.47 13.07
CA TRP A 116 2.80 -12.47 14.05
C TRP A 116 1.33 -12.07 13.85
N SER A 117 0.66 -12.61 12.83
CA SER A 117 -0.73 -12.28 12.55
C SER A 117 -1.70 -13.33 13.06
N GLU A 118 -2.91 -12.90 13.34
CA GLU A 118 -4.07 -13.78 13.52
C GLU A 118 -4.48 -14.37 12.16
N PRO A 119 -4.76 -15.69 12.07
CA PRO A 119 -5.42 -16.27 10.92
C PRO A 119 -6.81 -15.67 10.71
N LEU A 120 -7.18 -15.38 9.46
CA LEU A 120 -8.43 -14.71 9.11
C LEU A 120 -9.43 -15.62 8.38
N ASP A 121 -9.07 -16.88 8.11
CA ASP A 121 -9.90 -17.84 7.35
C ASP A 121 -11.32 -17.98 7.93
N ASP A 122 -11.44 -18.09 9.25
CA ASP A 122 -12.74 -18.25 9.94
C ASP A 122 -13.50 -16.93 10.10
N HIS A 123 -12.88 -15.80 9.77
CA HIS A 123 -13.44 -14.46 9.95
C HIS A 123 -14.03 -13.85 8.66
N PHE A 124 -13.70 -14.42 7.49
CA PHE A 124 -14.16 -13.95 6.18
C PHE A 124 -14.74 -15.09 5.36
N LEU A 125 -15.99 -14.93 4.93
CA LEU A 125 -16.70 -15.95 4.17
C LEU A 125 -16.18 -16.01 2.72
N GLU A 126 -16.43 -17.12 2.02
CA GLU A 126 -16.06 -17.26 0.60
C GLU A 126 -16.61 -16.12 -0.27
N LYS A 127 -17.83 -15.64 0.03
CA LYS A 127 -18.41 -14.49 -0.67
C LYS A 127 -17.60 -13.20 -0.49
N ASP A 128 -17.00 -13.00 0.68
CA ASP A 128 -16.22 -11.81 0.99
C ASP A 128 -14.91 -11.85 0.19
N LYS A 129 -14.26 -13.03 0.17
CA LYS A 129 -13.07 -13.30 -0.64
C LYS A 129 -13.35 -13.20 -2.15
N ALA A 130 -14.50 -13.70 -2.61
CA ALA A 130 -14.90 -13.65 -4.01
C ALA A 130 -15.17 -12.22 -4.51
N ASN A 131 -15.44 -11.26 -3.61
CA ASN A 131 -15.54 -9.86 -3.98
C ASN A 131 -14.17 -9.20 -4.19
N ILE A 132 -13.07 -9.81 -3.75
CA ILE A 132 -11.73 -9.23 -3.85
C ILE A 132 -11.10 -9.52 -5.23
N LEU A 133 -10.37 -8.56 -5.78
CA LEU A 133 -9.59 -8.74 -7.01
C LEU A 133 -8.54 -9.82 -6.81
N SER A 134 -8.46 -10.77 -7.75
CA SER A 134 -7.61 -11.97 -7.62
C SER A 134 -6.15 -11.68 -7.27
N PRO A 135 -5.46 -10.72 -7.93
CA PRO A 135 -4.06 -10.40 -7.58
C PRO A 135 -3.91 -9.94 -6.12
N THR A 136 -4.86 -9.15 -5.62
CA THR A 136 -4.81 -8.62 -4.26
C THR A 136 -5.07 -9.70 -3.22
N LEU A 137 -6.01 -10.61 -3.48
CA LEU A 137 -6.28 -11.74 -2.59
C LEU A 137 -5.08 -12.68 -2.51
N GLN A 138 -4.40 -12.95 -3.63
CA GLN A 138 -3.19 -13.77 -3.65
C GLN A 138 -2.12 -13.24 -2.69
N SER A 139 -1.95 -11.91 -2.62
CA SER A 139 -0.98 -11.28 -1.72
C SER A 139 -1.31 -11.43 -0.23
N CYS A 140 -2.53 -11.82 0.12
CA CYS A 140 -3.00 -11.96 1.50
C CYS A 140 -2.80 -13.37 2.07
N LEU A 141 -2.35 -14.31 1.24
CA LEU A 141 -2.19 -15.71 1.60
C LEU A 141 -0.76 -16.01 2.04
N SER A 142 -0.61 -16.86 3.05
CA SER A 142 0.66 -17.47 3.45
C SER A 142 0.41 -18.95 3.71
N GLU A 143 1.16 -19.83 3.03
CA GLU A 143 0.95 -21.29 3.12
C GLU A 143 -0.52 -21.70 2.89
N ASN A 144 -1.17 -21.07 1.91
CA ASN A 144 -2.61 -21.22 1.58
C ASN A 144 -3.60 -20.82 2.69
N LYS A 145 -3.15 -20.15 3.76
CA LYS A 145 -4.00 -19.59 4.80
C LYS A 145 -4.18 -18.09 4.61
N LEU A 146 -5.40 -17.60 4.84
CA LEU A 146 -5.67 -16.18 4.84
C LEU A 146 -5.12 -15.55 6.12
N VAL A 147 -4.10 -14.71 6.00
CA VAL A 147 -3.45 -14.04 7.15
C VAL A 147 -3.60 -12.53 7.12
N ALA A 148 -4.22 -12.00 6.06
CA ALA A 148 -4.44 -10.58 5.86
C ALA A 148 -5.69 -10.33 5.01
N MET A 149 -6.11 -9.07 4.92
CA MET A 149 -7.08 -8.59 3.92
C MET A 149 -6.54 -7.36 3.19
N PRO A 150 -6.77 -7.20 1.88
CA PRO A 150 -6.12 -6.11 1.15
C PRO A 150 -6.77 -4.77 1.48
N LEU A 151 -5.96 -3.75 1.75
CA LEU A 151 -6.43 -2.39 1.97
C LEU A 151 -6.69 -1.71 0.62
N TYR A 152 -5.64 -1.63 -0.20
CA TYR A 152 -5.68 -1.12 -1.58
C TYR A 152 -4.63 -1.85 -2.42
N ILE A 153 -4.75 -1.74 -3.74
CA ILE A 153 -3.72 -2.12 -4.69
C ILE A 153 -3.03 -0.88 -5.23
N ASP A 154 -1.73 -0.95 -5.46
CA ASP A 154 -0.99 0.04 -6.23
C ASP A 154 -0.45 -0.61 -7.51
N VAL A 155 -0.31 0.20 -8.55
CA VAL A 155 0.36 -0.18 -9.79
C VAL A 155 1.42 0.85 -10.12
N GLY A 156 2.60 0.39 -10.53
CA GLY A 156 3.62 1.27 -11.08
C GLY A 156 3.14 1.89 -12.39
N MET A 157 3.28 3.21 -12.52
CA MET A 157 2.85 3.95 -13.70
C MET A 157 3.76 5.14 -13.97
N MET A 158 3.54 5.81 -15.10
CA MET A 158 4.29 7.00 -15.48
C MET A 158 3.40 8.24 -15.35
N TYR A 159 3.96 9.30 -14.79
CA TYR A 159 3.37 10.64 -14.78
C TYR A 159 4.15 11.55 -15.72
N TYR A 160 3.46 12.53 -16.30
CA TYR A 160 4.08 13.48 -17.23
C TYR A 160 3.54 14.90 -17.08
N ARG A 161 4.32 15.88 -17.54
CA ARG A 161 3.93 17.30 -17.53
C ARG A 161 3.25 17.70 -18.83
N LYS A 162 1.92 17.87 -18.79
CA LYS A 162 1.08 18.29 -19.93
C LYS A 162 1.47 19.66 -20.48
N ASP A 163 1.82 20.60 -19.60
CA ASP A 163 2.26 21.94 -19.97
C ASP A 163 3.60 21.95 -20.72
N LEU A 164 4.51 21.03 -20.37
CA LEU A 164 5.75 20.85 -21.13
C LEU A 164 5.49 20.17 -22.47
N LEU A 165 4.60 19.17 -22.50
CA LEU A 165 4.21 18.46 -23.73
C LEU A 165 3.48 19.37 -24.72
N ALA A 166 2.65 20.30 -24.23
CA ALA A 166 1.85 21.23 -25.03
C ALA A 166 2.68 22.17 -25.93
N LYS A 167 4.00 22.21 -25.75
CA LYS A 167 4.94 22.88 -26.67
C LYS A 167 5.02 22.20 -28.05
N LEU A 168 4.60 20.93 -28.15
CA LEU A 168 4.52 20.21 -29.41
C LEU A 168 3.16 20.38 -30.07
N PRO A 169 3.09 20.53 -31.41
CA PRO A 169 1.84 20.71 -32.13
C PRO A 169 0.94 19.46 -32.11
N ASP A 170 1.52 18.28 -31.92
CA ASP A 170 0.85 16.97 -31.84
C ASP A 170 0.72 16.45 -30.40
N ALA A 171 0.73 17.35 -29.40
CA ALA A 171 0.68 17.00 -27.98
C ALA A 171 -0.49 16.07 -27.64
N LYS A 172 -1.68 16.31 -28.18
CA LYS A 172 -2.87 15.47 -27.91
C LYS A 172 -2.70 14.03 -28.38
N GLN A 173 -2.13 13.83 -29.57
CA GLN A 173 -1.85 12.49 -30.08
C GLN A 173 -0.82 11.77 -29.20
N ILE A 174 0.22 12.50 -28.75
CA ILE A 174 1.21 11.96 -27.82
C ILE A 174 0.57 11.59 -26.49
N GLU A 175 -0.33 12.41 -25.93
CA GLU A 175 -1.07 12.09 -24.70
C GLU A 175 -1.88 10.79 -24.81
N GLU A 176 -2.58 10.60 -25.95
CA GLU A 176 -3.33 9.37 -26.22
C GLU A 176 -2.42 8.14 -26.32
N SER A 177 -1.26 8.27 -26.98
CA SER A 177 -0.25 7.20 -27.05
C SER A 177 0.32 6.89 -25.66
N LEU A 178 0.65 7.91 -24.86
CA LEU A 178 1.17 7.76 -23.49
C LEU A 178 0.19 7.00 -22.59
N GLN A 179 -1.11 7.29 -22.68
CA GLN A 179 -2.13 6.57 -21.92
C GLN A 179 -2.19 5.08 -22.28
N ASN A 180 -1.99 4.73 -23.55
CA ASN A 180 -2.01 3.34 -24.03
C ASN A 180 -0.63 2.65 -24.01
N SER A 181 0.37 3.26 -23.37
CA SER A 181 1.79 2.89 -23.41
C SER A 181 2.47 3.18 -24.75
N ILE A 182 3.69 3.70 -24.66
CA ILE A 182 4.61 3.86 -25.79
C ILE A 182 5.82 2.94 -25.59
N THR A 183 6.64 2.78 -26.62
CA THR A 183 7.91 2.09 -26.49
C THR A 183 8.94 2.97 -25.77
N TRP A 184 9.93 2.34 -25.14
CA TRP A 184 11.06 3.07 -24.55
C TRP A 184 11.84 3.87 -25.60
N GLU A 185 11.97 3.35 -26.82
CA GLU A 185 12.59 4.04 -27.94
C GLU A 185 11.81 5.31 -28.34
N GLU A 186 10.48 5.25 -28.37
CA GLU A 186 9.62 6.43 -28.59
C GLU A 186 9.75 7.46 -27.46
N LEU A 187 9.85 7.01 -26.21
CA LEU A 187 10.07 7.92 -25.08
C LEU A 187 11.41 8.65 -25.19
N ILE A 188 12.49 7.94 -25.53
CA ILE A 188 13.82 8.54 -25.74
C ILE A 188 13.80 9.50 -26.94
N ALA A 189 13.10 9.16 -28.02
CA ALA A 189 12.95 10.03 -29.18
C ALA A 189 12.19 11.33 -28.82
N LEU A 190 11.20 11.26 -27.92
CA LEU A 190 10.43 12.41 -27.47
C LEU A 190 11.29 13.46 -26.75
N GLN A 191 12.36 13.06 -26.06
CA GLN A 191 13.33 14.00 -25.45
C GLN A 191 13.91 14.96 -26.49
N LYS A 192 14.35 14.42 -27.64
CA LYS A 192 14.93 15.21 -28.72
C LYS A 192 13.89 16.15 -29.33
N ARG A 193 12.66 15.68 -29.52
CA ARG A 193 11.55 16.48 -30.06
C ARG A 193 11.20 17.66 -29.16
N LEU A 194 11.26 17.46 -27.84
CA LEU A 194 11.01 18.52 -26.85
C LEU A 194 12.21 19.45 -26.62
N GLY A 195 13.36 19.19 -27.25
CA GLY A 195 14.57 19.97 -27.02
C GLY A 195 15.13 19.85 -25.60
N MET A 196 14.76 18.77 -24.87
CA MET A 196 15.16 18.54 -23.47
C MET A 196 16.44 17.70 -23.38
N LYS A 197 17.32 17.81 -24.37
CA LYS A 197 18.63 17.18 -24.33
C LYS A 197 19.42 17.80 -23.16
N ASP A 198 20.05 16.94 -22.35
CA ASP A 198 20.80 17.31 -21.15
C ASP A 198 19.96 17.97 -20.03
N GLN A 199 18.62 17.94 -20.14
CA GLN A 199 17.69 18.28 -19.06
C GLN A 199 17.14 17.01 -18.40
N PRO A 200 16.75 17.05 -17.12
CA PRO A 200 16.07 15.94 -16.48
C PRO A 200 14.79 15.57 -17.26
N PHE A 201 14.71 14.34 -17.78
CA PHE A 201 13.63 13.94 -18.67
C PHE A 201 12.77 12.84 -18.06
N TYR A 202 13.37 11.76 -17.58
CA TYR A 202 12.71 10.65 -16.93
C TYR A 202 13.31 10.45 -15.54
N ILE A 203 12.48 10.59 -14.50
CA ILE A 203 12.89 10.40 -13.09
C ILE A 203 12.34 9.08 -12.57
N PHE A 204 13.15 8.35 -11.80
CA PHE A 204 12.76 7.10 -11.15
C PHE A 204 13.41 6.96 -9.78
N GLN A 205 12.95 5.98 -8.99
CA GLN A 205 13.49 5.70 -7.66
C GLN A 205 14.73 4.81 -7.78
N GLY A 206 15.92 5.40 -7.63
CA GLY A 206 17.21 4.74 -7.88
C GLY A 206 18.04 4.41 -6.63
N ASN A 207 17.53 4.68 -5.42
CA ASN A 207 18.25 4.46 -4.15
C ASN A 207 18.29 2.96 -3.73
N ASP A 208 19.11 2.60 -2.72
CA ASP A 208 19.32 1.21 -2.24
C ASP A 208 18.15 0.72 -1.37
N TYR A 209 17.00 0.46 -1.98
CA TYR A 209 15.80 0.00 -1.25
C TYR A 209 14.79 -0.69 -2.18
N GLU A 210 13.64 -1.07 -1.61
CA GLU A 210 12.61 -1.80 -2.35
C GLU A 210 12.04 -1.06 -3.57
N GLY A 211 12.01 0.27 -3.57
CA GLY A 211 11.52 1.00 -4.75
C GLY A 211 12.43 0.84 -5.98
N LEU A 212 13.74 0.65 -5.80
CA LEU A 212 14.63 0.32 -6.91
C LEU A 212 14.36 -1.08 -7.46
N ASN A 213 14.06 -2.05 -6.59
CA ASN A 213 13.64 -3.39 -7.02
C ASN A 213 12.39 -3.31 -7.91
N CYS A 214 11.41 -2.48 -7.54
CA CYS A 214 10.21 -2.26 -8.37
C CYS A 214 10.57 -1.78 -9.78
N ASN A 215 11.40 -0.74 -9.91
CA ASN A 215 11.82 -0.20 -11.20
C ASN A 215 12.58 -1.24 -12.05
N TYR A 216 13.50 -1.99 -11.42
CA TYR A 216 14.23 -3.06 -12.11
C TYR A 216 13.32 -4.21 -12.55
N PHE A 217 12.43 -4.69 -11.67
CA PHE A 217 11.55 -5.80 -11.98
C PHE A 217 10.47 -5.42 -12.99
N GLU A 218 10.04 -4.17 -13.09
CA GLU A 218 9.14 -3.71 -14.16
C GLU A 218 9.76 -3.95 -15.55
N ILE A 219 11.01 -3.54 -15.74
CA ILE A 219 11.75 -3.76 -16.98
C ILE A 219 12.03 -5.24 -17.20
N LEU A 220 12.47 -5.97 -16.16
CA LEU A 220 12.75 -7.40 -16.27
C LEU A 220 11.50 -8.20 -16.64
N ALA A 221 10.38 -7.99 -15.96
CA ALA A 221 9.13 -8.71 -16.22
C ALA A 221 8.54 -8.40 -17.60
N SER A 222 8.81 -7.20 -18.16
CA SER A 222 8.42 -6.88 -19.54
C SER A 222 9.15 -7.76 -20.58
N LEU A 223 10.36 -8.21 -20.25
CA LEU A 223 11.20 -9.03 -21.11
C LEU A 223 11.05 -10.54 -20.81
N ASP A 224 10.82 -10.91 -19.55
CA ASP A 224 10.63 -12.28 -19.08
C ASP A 224 9.67 -12.34 -17.89
N GLU A 225 8.42 -12.74 -18.15
CA GLU A 225 7.38 -12.92 -17.12
C GLU A 225 7.68 -14.07 -16.14
N ASN A 226 8.66 -14.92 -16.44
CA ASN A 226 9.05 -16.09 -15.65
C ASN A 226 10.41 -15.92 -14.95
N TYR A 227 10.84 -14.68 -14.69
CA TYR A 227 12.13 -14.36 -14.06
C TYR A 227 12.32 -14.99 -12.66
N PHE A 228 11.24 -15.45 -12.04
CA PHE A 228 11.26 -16.29 -10.84
C PHE A 228 10.36 -17.51 -11.00
N ARG A 229 10.76 -18.64 -10.40
CA ARG A 229 9.96 -19.87 -10.37
C ARG A 229 10.04 -20.51 -8.99
N GLY A 230 8.90 -20.68 -8.33
CA GLY A 230 8.88 -21.12 -6.94
C GLY A 230 9.72 -20.18 -6.08
N ASN A 231 10.71 -20.72 -5.39
CA ASN A 231 11.63 -19.95 -4.54
C ASN A 231 12.94 -19.53 -5.21
N ASN A 232 13.10 -19.78 -6.52
CA ASN A 232 14.36 -19.50 -7.22
C ASN A 232 14.23 -18.26 -8.12
N ILE A 233 15.18 -17.34 -7.97
CA ILE A 233 15.34 -16.15 -8.79
C ILE A 233 16.72 -16.24 -9.43
N ASN A 234 16.77 -16.35 -10.76
CA ASN A 234 18.02 -16.34 -11.51
C ASN A 234 18.18 -15.02 -12.25
N LEU A 235 19.08 -14.17 -11.75
CA LEU A 235 19.41 -12.89 -12.38
C LEU A 235 20.62 -12.98 -13.31
N ASN A 236 21.24 -14.15 -13.43
CA ASN A 236 22.34 -14.40 -14.36
C ASN A 236 21.79 -14.85 -15.72
N THR A 237 20.95 -14.02 -16.34
CA THR A 237 20.37 -14.27 -17.67
C THR A 237 20.60 -13.07 -18.59
N PRO A 238 20.66 -13.27 -19.92
CA PRO A 238 20.75 -12.17 -20.87
C PRO A 238 19.61 -11.14 -20.69
N THR A 239 18.41 -11.60 -20.34
CA THR A 239 17.24 -10.76 -20.09
C THR A 239 17.40 -9.88 -18.85
N ALA A 240 17.89 -10.44 -17.73
CA ALA A 240 18.20 -9.68 -16.52
C ALA A 240 19.31 -8.64 -16.77
N ARG A 241 20.37 -9.02 -17.49
CA ARG A 241 21.44 -8.11 -17.90
C ARG A 241 20.91 -6.96 -18.77
N ARG A 242 20.05 -7.26 -19.74
CA ARG A 242 19.41 -6.25 -20.59
C ARG A 242 18.55 -5.27 -19.78
N ALA A 243 17.78 -5.77 -18.81
CA ALA A 243 16.96 -4.92 -17.95
C ALA A 243 17.80 -3.96 -17.09
N LEU A 244 18.86 -4.45 -16.45
CA LEU A 244 19.74 -3.59 -15.66
C LEU A 244 20.54 -2.62 -16.54
N GLN A 245 21.04 -3.09 -17.70
CA GLN A 245 21.76 -2.24 -18.65
C GLN A 245 20.89 -1.08 -19.14
N MET A 246 19.58 -1.28 -19.30
CA MET A 246 18.67 -0.20 -19.68
C MET A 246 18.63 0.93 -18.63
N LEU A 247 18.54 0.60 -17.34
CA LEU A 247 18.57 1.62 -16.27
C LEU A 247 19.91 2.36 -16.23
N VAL A 248 21.03 1.66 -16.47
CA VAL A 248 22.35 2.29 -16.60
C VAL A 248 22.41 3.20 -17.83
N ASP A 249 21.87 2.75 -18.97
CA ASP A 249 21.84 3.50 -20.22
C ASP A 249 21.00 4.78 -20.09
N PHE A 250 19.88 4.76 -19.36
CA PHE A 250 19.10 5.97 -19.06
C PHE A 250 19.94 7.08 -18.43
N ILE A 251 20.88 6.73 -17.57
CA ILE A 251 21.75 7.67 -16.88
C ILE A 251 22.91 8.13 -17.78
N TYR A 252 23.59 7.19 -18.44
CA TYR A 252 24.91 7.47 -19.01
C TYR A 252 24.98 7.49 -20.53
N LYS A 253 24.07 6.78 -21.22
CA LYS A 253 24.07 6.66 -22.68
C LYS A 253 23.02 7.56 -23.30
N ASP A 254 21.76 7.36 -22.91
CA ASP A 254 20.61 8.11 -23.41
C ASP A 254 20.47 9.45 -22.67
N LYS A 255 21.00 9.54 -21.44
CA LYS A 255 20.98 10.75 -20.59
C LYS A 255 19.57 11.33 -20.44
N ILE A 256 18.58 10.46 -20.31
CA ILE A 256 17.21 10.86 -19.99
C ILE A 256 17.01 11.00 -18.47
N SER A 257 17.85 10.32 -17.68
CA SER A 257 17.83 10.41 -16.22
C SER A 257 19.15 11.01 -15.70
N PRO A 258 19.10 11.98 -14.78
CA PRO A 258 20.32 12.53 -14.20
C PRO A 258 20.93 11.54 -13.18
N PRO A 259 22.27 11.48 -12.99
CA PRO A 259 22.90 10.53 -12.05
C PRO A 259 22.39 10.61 -10.61
N ILE A 260 21.88 11.78 -10.19
CA ILE A 260 21.31 12.01 -8.86
C ILE A 260 20.10 11.12 -8.55
N VAL A 261 19.45 10.51 -9.56
CA VAL A 261 18.35 9.54 -9.35
C VAL A 261 18.75 8.36 -8.45
N THR A 262 20.03 8.04 -8.40
CA THR A 262 20.60 7.02 -7.49
C THR A 262 20.45 7.35 -6.01
N GLN A 263 20.00 8.56 -5.65
CA GLN A 263 19.74 8.99 -4.28
C GLN A 263 18.24 9.12 -3.97
N PHE A 264 17.36 8.82 -4.93
CA PHE A 264 15.93 9.08 -4.82
C PHE A 264 15.15 7.85 -4.37
N ASP A 265 14.39 8.05 -3.29
CA ASP A 265 13.19 7.29 -2.99
C ASP A 265 11.97 7.91 -3.69
N GLU A 266 10.75 7.47 -3.38
CA GLU A 266 9.53 8.02 -3.95
C GLU A 266 9.45 9.54 -3.77
N ASN A 267 9.54 10.03 -2.53
CA ASN A 267 9.30 11.44 -2.23
C ASN A 267 10.36 12.35 -2.86
N LYS A 268 11.65 11.98 -2.77
CA LYS A 268 12.72 12.74 -3.42
C LYS A 268 12.61 12.73 -4.94
N SER A 269 12.15 11.61 -5.52
CA SER A 269 11.93 11.54 -6.97
C SER A 269 10.81 12.49 -7.42
N TYR A 270 9.73 12.58 -6.64
CA TYR A 270 8.62 13.47 -6.92
C TYR A 270 8.98 14.95 -6.72
N GLU A 271 9.68 15.27 -5.63
CA GLU A 271 10.21 16.60 -5.33
C GLU A 271 11.08 17.08 -6.50
N TYR A 272 12.09 16.28 -6.85
CA TYR A 272 13.04 16.62 -7.91
C TYR A 272 12.34 16.78 -9.26
N TRP A 273 11.38 15.89 -9.59
CA TRP A 273 10.62 15.97 -10.83
C TRP A 273 9.84 17.28 -10.95
N LEU A 274 9.14 17.68 -9.88
CA LEU A 274 8.38 18.93 -9.83
C LEU A 274 9.30 20.15 -9.88
N ASP A 275 10.34 20.19 -9.04
CA ASP A 275 11.24 21.34 -8.89
C ASP A 275 12.06 21.62 -10.15
N ASN A 276 12.49 20.57 -10.85
CA ASN A 276 13.34 20.68 -12.02
C ASN A 276 12.57 20.66 -13.34
N ASN A 277 11.23 20.69 -13.29
CA ASN A 277 10.35 20.61 -14.46
C ASN A 277 10.74 19.46 -15.39
N ALA A 278 11.00 18.29 -14.79
CA ALA A 278 11.29 17.10 -15.58
C ALA A 278 10.03 16.64 -16.33
N MET A 279 10.22 16.02 -17.49
CA MET A 279 9.08 15.64 -18.35
C MET A 279 8.26 14.50 -17.75
N PHE A 280 8.94 13.46 -17.24
CA PHE A 280 8.34 12.21 -16.78
C PHE A 280 8.88 11.80 -15.41
N VAL A 281 8.03 11.12 -14.63
CA VAL A 281 8.44 10.40 -13.41
C VAL A 281 7.68 9.08 -13.31
N ARG A 282 8.38 8.01 -12.94
CA ARG A 282 7.74 6.75 -12.52
C ARG A 282 7.18 6.93 -11.12
N GLY A 283 5.92 6.56 -10.88
CA GLY A 283 5.30 6.71 -9.57
C GLY A 283 4.17 5.71 -9.32
N TRP A 284 3.71 5.68 -8.08
CA TRP A 284 2.55 4.90 -7.65
C TRP A 284 1.24 5.62 -7.97
N SER A 285 0.13 4.87 -8.03
CA SER A 285 -1.18 5.41 -8.44
C SER A 285 -1.70 6.54 -7.53
N ASN A 286 -1.36 6.48 -6.25
CA ASN A 286 -1.79 7.41 -5.23
C ASN A 286 -0.86 8.64 -5.05
N PHE A 287 0.20 8.74 -5.86
CA PHE A 287 1.23 9.78 -5.73
C PHE A 287 0.63 11.19 -5.70
N VAL A 288 -0.19 11.54 -6.70
CA VAL A 288 -0.67 12.91 -6.88
C VAL A 288 -1.43 13.41 -5.65
N GLU A 289 -2.35 12.61 -5.09
CA GLU A 289 -3.15 13.04 -3.95
C GLU A 289 -2.34 13.05 -2.65
N ASN A 290 -1.48 12.04 -2.43
CA ASN A 290 -0.70 11.95 -1.18
C ASN A 290 0.47 12.94 -1.12
N TYR A 291 1.09 13.27 -2.25
CA TYR A 291 2.25 14.16 -2.26
C TYR A 291 1.87 15.63 -2.43
N ARG A 292 0.71 15.94 -3.03
CA ARG A 292 0.22 17.33 -3.18
C ARG A 292 0.16 18.08 -1.85
N VAL A 293 -0.24 17.41 -0.77
CA VAL A 293 -0.33 18.03 0.57
C VAL A 293 1.03 18.33 1.20
N LEU A 294 2.11 17.76 0.66
CA LEU A 294 3.49 17.93 1.13
C LEU A 294 4.28 18.94 0.28
N TYR A 295 3.74 19.37 -0.86
CA TYR A 295 4.45 20.21 -1.82
C TYR A 295 3.86 21.62 -1.88
N ASN A 296 4.74 22.63 -1.84
CA ASN A 296 4.34 24.03 -1.71
C ASN A 296 3.60 24.57 -2.94
N ASP A 297 4.08 24.27 -4.15
CA ASP A 297 3.47 24.74 -5.40
C ASP A 297 2.48 23.72 -5.96
N THR A 298 1.27 23.74 -5.42
CA THR A 298 0.22 22.79 -5.80
C THR A 298 -0.32 23.00 -7.23
N SER A 299 -0.04 24.15 -7.86
CA SER A 299 -0.51 24.46 -9.22
C SER A 299 0.07 23.52 -10.27
N LYS A 300 1.30 23.02 -10.08
CA LYS A 300 1.94 22.05 -10.98
C LYS A 300 1.12 20.77 -11.15
N PHE A 301 0.36 20.36 -10.13
CA PHE A 301 -0.46 19.15 -10.21
C PHE A 301 -1.64 19.27 -11.18
N GLU A 302 -2.05 20.49 -11.56
CA GLU A 302 -3.07 20.71 -12.60
C GLU A 302 -2.58 20.29 -13.99
N HIS A 303 -1.26 20.26 -14.18
CA HIS A 303 -0.61 19.90 -15.42
C HIS A 303 -0.09 18.46 -15.42
N VAL A 304 -0.46 17.64 -14.45
CA VAL A 304 0.00 16.25 -14.35
C VAL A 304 -0.89 15.31 -15.14
N GLY A 305 -0.31 14.68 -16.15
CA GLY A 305 -0.88 13.57 -16.89
C GLY A 305 -0.48 12.22 -16.28
N ARG A 306 -1.31 11.21 -16.56
CA ARG A 306 -1.13 9.81 -16.18
C ARG A 306 -0.93 8.98 -17.45
N ALA A 307 0.01 8.06 -17.41
CA ALA A 307 0.40 7.22 -18.53
C ALA A 307 0.73 5.81 -18.04
N SER A 308 0.53 4.83 -18.92
CA SER A 308 1.07 3.48 -18.70
C SER A 308 2.60 3.54 -18.74
N LEU A 309 3.29 2.63 -18.06
CA LEU A 309 4.74 2.51 -18.22
C LEU A 309 5.09 2.18 -19.68
N PRO A 310 6.22 2.67 -20.20
CA PRO A 310 6.68 2.27 -21.52
C PRO A 310 7.04 0.78 -21.57
N HIS A 311 7.02 0.20 -22.78
CA HIS A 311 7.33 -1.20 -23.02
C HIS A 311 8.44 -1.35 -24.08
N PHE A 312 8.98 -2.56 -24.24
CA PHE A 312 9.87 -2.85 -25.38
C PHE A 312 9.02 -3.17 -26.61
N ALA A 313 9.48 -2.74 -27.79
CA ALA A 313 8.84 -3.12 -29.05
C ALA A 313 8.70 -4.65 -29.16
N GLY A 314 7.48 -5.14 -29.42
CA GLY A 314 7.16 -6.56 -29.50
C GLY A 314 6.95 -7.26 -28.14
N HIS A 315 7.02 -6.53 -27.03
CA HIS A 315 6.76 -7.03 -25.68
C HIS A 315 5.49 -6.43 -25.09
N LYS A 316 4.97 -7.06 -24.04
CA LYS A 316 3.78 -6.59 -23.33
C LYS A 316 4.13 -5.41 -22.41
N VAL A 317 3.15 -4.55 -22.19
CA VAL A 317 3.17 -3.59 -21.07
C VAL A 317 3.14 -4.37 -19.77
N THR A 318 3.95 -3.97 -18.80
CA THR A 318 3.98 -4.58 -17.46
C THR A 318 4.02 -3.48 -16.40
N SER A 319 3.44 -3.78 -15.24
CA SER A 319 3.49 -2.90 -14.09
C SER A 319 3.58 -3.74 -12.83
N VAL A 320 4.46 -3.38 -11.90
CA VAL A 320 4.53 -4.15 -10.66
C VAL A 320 3.30 -3.84 -9.80
N TYR A 321 2.71 -4.87 -9.21
CA TYR A 321 1.73 -4.69 -8.15
C TYR A 321 2.45 -4.26 -6.87
N GLY A 322 1.99 -3.14 -6.32
CA GLY A 322 2.18 -2.75 -4.93
C GLY A 322 0.85 -2.80 -4.19
N GLY A 323 0.84 -2.19 -3.01
CA GLY A 323 -0.33 -2.12 -2.16
C GLY A 323 -0.03 -2.62 -0.76
N TRP A 324 -1.03 -2.52 0.10
CA TRP A 324 -0.88 -2.82 1.53
C TRP A 324 -1.98 -3.77 1.99
N ASN A 325 -1.60 -4.71 2.83
CA ASN A 325 -2.45 -5.75 3.40
C ASN A 325 -2.62 -5.52 4.90
N LEU A 326 -3.87 -5.50 5.36
CA LEU A 326 -4.27 -5.37 6.76
C LEU A 326 -4.13 -6.71 7.45
N MET A 327 -3.40 -6.73 8.56
CA MET A 327 -3.22 -7.88 9.43
C MET A 327 -3.65 -7.52 10.85
N VAL A 328 -4.15 -8.52 11.58
CA VAL A 328 -4.42 -8.39 13.02
C VAL A 328 -3.26 -8.99 13.78
N SER A 329 -2.73 -8.30 14.78
CA SER A 329 -1.70 -8.84 15.65
C SER A 329 -2.22 -10.05 16.43
N LYS A 330 -1.49 -11.17 16.36
CA LYS A 330 -1.84 -12.37 17.15
C LYS A 330 -1.78 -12.13 18.67
N PHE A 331 -1.08 -11.06 19.08
CA PHE A 331 -0.91 -10.64 20.47
C PHE A 331 -1.98 -9.61 20.91
N SER A 332 -2.84 -9.15 20.01
CA SER A 332 -3.95 -8.26 20.37
C SER A 332 -4.90 -8.97 21.32
N THR A 333 -5.34 -8.23 22.35
CA THR A 333 -6.42 -8.63 23.26
C THR A 333 -7.80 -8.21 22.75
N LYS A 334 -7.86 -7.55 21.57
CA LYS A 334 -9.05 -6.90 20.99
C LYS A 334 -9.34 -7.39 19.57
N LYS A 335 -9.06 -8.67 19.30
CA LYS A 335 -9.13 -9.26 17.94
C LYS A 335 -10.47 -9.06 17.26
N GLU A 336 -11.59 -9.27 17.95
CA GLU A 336 -12.92 -9.09 17.35
C GLU A 336 -13.16 -7.65 16.88
N SER A 337 -12.81 -6.66 17.69
CA SER A 337 -12.93 -5.23 17.33
C SER A 337 -11.96 -4.83 16.22
N ALA A 338 -10.76 -5.40 16.21
CA ALA A 338 -9.79 -5.23 15.12
C ALA A 338 -10.29 -5.83 13.79
N ILE A 339 -10.88 -7.02 13.84
CA ILE A 339 -11.46 -7.72 12.67
C ILE A 339 -12.70 -6.98 12.17
N GLU A 340 -13.54 -6.44 13.06
CA GLU A 340 -14.67 -5.60 12.70
C GLU A 340 -14.23 -4.35 11.92
N PHE A 341 -13.13 -3.70 12.35
CA PHE A 341 -12.53 -2.61 11.59
C PHE A 341 -12.01 -3.05 10.21
N ILE A 342 -11.31 -4.19 10.11
CA ILE A 342 -10.86 -4.72 8.82
C ILE A 342 -12.05 -5.03 7.91
N ARG A 343 -13.14 -5.62 8.43
CA ARG A 343 -14.37 -5.88 7.66
C ARG A 343 -14.98 -4.59 7.14
N PHE A 344 -15.05 -3.53 7.97
CA PHE A 344 -15.49 -2.22 7.52
C PHE A 344 -14.63 -1.69 6.37
N LEU A 345 -13.30 -1.81 6.46
CA LEU A 345 -12.38 -1.42 5.40
C LEU A 345 -12.53 -2.23 4.09
N GLN A 346 -13.23 -3.36 4.10
CA GLN A 346 -13.59 -4.13 2.90
C GLN A 346 -14.93 -3.71 2.27
N THR A 347 -15.70 -2.84 2.92
CA THR A 347 -16.98 -2.36 2.39
C THR A 347 -16.78 -1.43 1.19
N THR A 348 -17.74 -1.42 0.27
CA THR A 348 -17.76 -0.47 -0.85
C THR A 348 -17.70 0.98 -0.39
N GLU A 349 -18.33 1.33 0.73
CA GLU A 349 -18.26 2.67 1.32
C GLU A 349 -16.83 3.05 1.68
N ALA A 350 -16.13 2.22 2.46
CA ALA A 350 -14.75 2.47 2.86
C ALA A 350 -13.80 2.57 1.65
N LYS A 351 -13.96 1.68 0.66
CA LYS A 351 -13.14 1.71 -0.56
C LYS A 351 -13.40 2.96 -1.40
N LYS A 352 -14.64 3.44 -1.46
CA LYS A 352 -14.96 4.73 -2.12
C LYS A 352 -14.34 5.90 -1.37
N ILE A 353 -14.41 5.96 -0.03
CA ILE A 353 -13.75 7.02 0.77
C ILE A 353 -12.25 7.05 0.49
N LEU A 354 -11.57 5.89 0.57
CA LEU A 354 -10.14 5.79 0.33
C LEU A 354 -9.75 6.26 -1.08
N PHE A 355 -10.53 5.87 -2.10
CA PHE A 355 -10.27 6.26 -3.47
C PHE A 355 -10.55 7.74 -3.76
N GLU A 356 -11.68 8.26 -3.29
CA GLU A 356 -12.09 9.65 -3.55
C GLU A 356 -11.14 10.65 -2.89
N GLN A 357 -10.58 10.32 -1.73
CA GLN A 357 -9.71 11.23 -0.98
C GLN A 357 -8.22 10.99 -1.16
N GLY A 358 -7.80 9.77 -1.48
CA GLY A 358 -6.37 9.40 -1.53
C GLY A 358 -5.93 8.71 -2.82
N ASP A 359 -6.83 8.53 -3.79
CA ASP A 359 -6.58 7.79 -5.04
C ASP A 359 -6.07 6.35 -4.80
N TYR A 360 -6.38 5.77 -3.65
CA TYR A 360 -6.09 4.38 -3.33
C TYR A 360 -7.01 3.46 -4.14
N ILE A 361 -6.42 2.62 -5.00
CA ILE A 361 -7.21 1.82 -5.94
C ILE A 361 -8.03 0.76 -5.19
N PRO A 362 -9.37 0.75 -5.37
CA PRO A 362 -10.25 -0.23 -4.74
C PRO A 362 -9.91 -1.67 -5.14
N VAL A 363 -9.96 -2.56 -4.17
CA VAL A 363 -9.67 -3.99 -4.34
C VAL A 363 -10.92 -4.86 -4.40
N ASN A 364 -12.10 -4.28 -4.22
CA ASN A 364 -13.38 -4.99 -4.31
C ASN A 364 -14.03 -4.79 -5.68
N ARG A 365 -14.60 -5.87 -6.23
CA ARG A 365 -15.23 -5.93 -7.55
C ARG A 365 -16.48 -5.07 -7.63
N ASP A 366 -17.20 -4.93 -6.51
CA ASP A 366 -18.42 -4.12 -6.45
C ASP A 366 -18.22 -2.67 -6.86
N VAL A 367 -17.05 -2.06 -6.55
CA VAL A 367 -16.77 -0.68 -6.99
C VAL A 367 -16.68 -0.60 -8.52
N TYR A 368 -16.16 -1.63 -9.17
CA TYR A 368 -16.05 -1.70 -10.63
C TYR A 368 -17.34 -2.17 -11.32
N ALA A 369 -18.29 -2.75 -10.57
CA ALA A 369 -19.61 -3.10 -11.09
C ALA A 369 -20.58 -1.89 -11.12
N ASP A 370 -20.30 -0.85 -10.34
CA ASP A 370 -21.09 0.38 -10.28
C ASP A 370 -20.81 1.29 -11.49
N SER A 371 -21.61 1.14 -12.54
CA SER A 371 -21.45 1.92 -13.79
C SER A 371 -21.62 3.43 -13.60
N VAL A 372 -22.40 3.89 -12.61
CA VAL A 372 -22.58 5.31 -12.30
C VAL A 372 -21.29 5.85 -11.69
N TYR A 373 -20.70 5.09 -10.77
CA TYR A 373 -19.42 5.45 -10.15
C TYR A 373 -18.27 5.46 -11.17
N LEU A 374 -18.21 4.48 -12.08
CA LEU A 374 -17.20 4.47 -13.14
C LEU A 374 -17.32 5.65 -14.11
N LYS A 375 -18.55 6.12 -14.42
CA LYS A 375 -18.77 7.33 -15.22
C LYS A 375 -18.29 8.59 -14.49
N LYS A 376 -18.49 8.67 -13.17
CA LYS A 376 -18.00 9.77 -12.33
C LYS A 376 -16.47 9.75 -12.20
N TYR A 377 -15.87 8.56 -12.14
CA TYR A 377 -14.44 8.37 -11.95
C TYR A 377 -13.81 7.49 -13.06
N PRO A 378 -13.68 8.02 -14.29
CA PRO A 378 -13.16 7.25 -15.43
C PRO A 378 -11.72 6.78 -15.23
N LYS A 379 -10.96 7.37 -14.30
CA LYS A 379 -9.61 6.90 -13.92
C LYS A 379 -9.60 5.44 -13.40
N LEU A 380 -10.70 4.93 -12.84
CA LEU A 380 -10.81 3.51 -12.47
C LEU A 380 -10.75 2.57 -13.67
N ILE A 381 -11.24 3.00 -14.83
CA ILE A 381 -11.15 2.23 -16.08
C ILE A 381 -9.69 2.13 -16.51
N PHE A 382 -8.94 3.23 -16.38
CA PHE A 382 -7.50 3.25 -16.64
C PHE A 382 -6.74 2.34 -15.66
N TYR A 383 -6.98 2.46 -14.35
CA TYR A 383 -6.35 1.59 -13.36
C TYR A 383 -6.68 0.12 -13.55
N ARG A 384 -7.93 -0.21 -13.93
CA ARG A 384 -8.31 -1.60 -14.25
C ARG A 384 -7.48 -2.17 -15.39
N LYS A 385 -7.24 -1.40 -16.47
CA LYS A 385 -6.36 -1.82 -17.57
C LYS A 385 -4.92 -2.06 -17.11
N LEU A 386 -4.37 -1.19 -16.25
CA LEU A 386 -3.04 -1.39 -15.67
C LEU A 386 -2.98 -2.66 -14.82
N ILE A 387 -4.03 -2.92 -14.03
CA ILE A 387 -4.12 -4.14 -13.22
C ILE A 387 -4.16 -5.38 -14.10
N GLU A 388 -4.84 -5.36 -15.26
CA GLU A 388 -4.87 -6.52 -16.18
C GLU A 388 -3.49 -6.91 -16.73
N HIS A 389 -2.52 -6.00 -16.68
CA HIS A 389 -1.14 -6.20 -17.16
C HIS A 389 -0.10 -6.23 -16.04
N GLY A 390 -0.54 -6.22 -14.78
CA GLY A 390 0.39 -6.18 -13.65
C GLY A 390 0.93 -7.55 -13.26
N PHE A 391 2.02 -7.54 -12.50
CA PHE A 391 2.65 -8.76 -11.98
C PHE A 391 3.06 -8.61 -10.51
N HIS A 392 3.11 -9.74 -9.80
CA HIS A 392 3.63 -9.76 -8.44
C HIS A 392 5.15 -9.91 -8.42
N ARG A 393 5.78 -9.21 -7.49
CA ARG A 393 7.09 -9.61 -6.98
C ARG A 393 6.97 -10.97 -6.26
N PRO A 394 8.05 -11.75 -6.14
CA PRO A 394 8.04 -13.07 -5.51
C PRO A 394 7.53 -13.07 -4.07
N PHE A 395 6.54 -13.92 -3.75
CA PHE A 395 6.00 -14.10 -2.39
C PHE A 395 6.82 -15.06 -1.53
N LEU A 396 8.10 -14.74 -1.32
CA LEU A 396 9.05 -15.63 -0.65
C LEU A 396 9.22 -15.27 0.84
N VAL A 397 9.40 -16.29 1.69
CA VAL A 397 9.67 -16.09 3.13
C VAL A 397 10.94 -15.26 3.33
N ASP A 398 11.96 -15.53 2.51
CA ASP A 398 13.24 -14.86 2.48
C ASP A 398 13.30 -13.70 1.48
N TYR A 399 12.15 -13.25 0.95
CA TYR A 399 12.10 -12.14 -0.02
C TYR A 399 12.87 -10.92 0.44
N THR A 400 12.81 -10.57 1.73
CA THR A 400 13.59 -9.45 2.27
C THR A 400 15.09 -9.58 1.99
N LYS A 401 15.67 -10.77 2.21
CA LYS A 401 17.09 -11.01 1.93
C LYS A 401 17.37 -10.82 0.45
N ILE A 402 16.52 -11.39 -0.41
CA ILE A 402 16.68 -11.31 -1.86
C ILE A 402 16.56 -9.85 -2.32
N ALA A 403 15.52 -9.15 -1.90
CA ALA A 403 15.29 -7.73 -2.19
C ALA A 403 16.47 -6.85 -1.77
N ASP A 404 17.05 -7.07 -0.59
CA ASP A 404 18.21 -6.31 -0.12
C ASP A 404 19.47 -6.60 -0.96
N ILE A 405 19.67 -7.85 -1.40
CA ILE A 405 20.76 -8.24 -2.31
C ILE A 405 20.59 -7.60 -3.70
N VAL A 406 19.39 -7.71 -4.28
CA VAL A 406 19.11 -7.20 -5.62
C VAL A 406 19.27 -5.69 -5.65
N SER A 407 18.61 -4.96 -4.75
CA SER A 407 18.69 -3.49 -4.70
C SER A 407 20.14 -3.02 -4.55
N HIS A 408 20.92 -3.66 -3.68
CA HIS A 408 22.32 -3.31 -3.47
C HIS A 408 23.18 -3.44 -4.73
N TYR A 409 23.17 -4.61 -5.38
CA TYR A 409 24.00 -4.84 -6.56
C TYR A 409 23.51 -4.07 -7.79
N VAL A 410 22.19 -3.95 -7.98
CA VAL A 410 21.58 -3.09 -9.01
C VAL A 410 22.05 -1.64 -8.81
N HIS A 411 22.00 -1.13 -7.58
CA HIS A 411 22.42 0.23 -7.28
C HIS A 411 23.91 0.46 -7.56
N LEU A 412 24.78 -0.48 -7.20
CA LEU A 412 26.22 -0.37 -7.49
C LEU A 412 26.48 -0.30 -9.00
N ALA A 413 25.70 -1.01 -9.82
CA ALA A 413 25.74 -0.85 -11.27
C ALA A 413 25.25 0.53 -11.73
N LEU A 414 24.15 1.06 -11.15
CA LEU A 414 23.67 2.42 -11.46
C LEU A 414 24.70 3.50 -11.12
N LYS A 415 25.54 3.31 -10.09
CA LYS A 415 26.65 4.21 -9.74
C LYS A 415 27.92 3.99 -10.56
N LYS A 416 27.95 2.98 -11.44
CA LYS A 416 29.17 2.50 -12.13
C LYS A 416 30.29 2.07 -11.17
N GLU A 417 29.93 1.64 -9.96
CA GLU A 417 30.87 1.05 -9.00
C GLU A 417 31.10 -0.44 -9.27
N MET A 418 30.20 -1.07 -10.04
CA MET A 418 30.38 -2.37 -10.67
C MET A 418 29.81 -2.36 -12.08
N THR A 419 30.31 -3.25 -12.94
CA THR A 419 29.63 -3.49 -14.22
C THR A 419 28.27 -4.17 -13.98
N VAL A 420 27.35 -4.01 -14.93
CA VAL A 420 26.08 -4.77 -14.95
C VAL A 420 26.35 -6.26 -14.78
N ASP A 421 27.42 -6.73 -15.42
CA ASP A 421 27.69 -8.15 -15.45
C ASP A 421 28.17 -8.73 -14.13
N GLU A 422 29.08 -8.02 -13.47
CA GLU A 422 29.57 -8.37 -12.14
C GLU A 422 28.46 -8.27 -11.10
N ALA A 423 27.65 -7.20 -11.15
CA ALA A 423 26.57 -6.96 -10.21
C ALA A 423 25.56 -8.11 -10.19
N LEU A 424 25.03 -8.52 -11.35
CA LEU A 424 24.04 -9.60 -11.42
C LEU A 424 24.63 -10.98 -11.13
N THR A 425 25.91 -11.19 -11.44
CA THR A 425 26.61 -12.44 -11.11
C THR A 425 26.78 -12.57 -9.60
N LYS A 426 27.22 -11.51 -8.92
CA LYS A 426 27.33 -11.49 -7.45
C LYS A 426 25.97 -11.58 -6.77
N ALA A 427 24.96 -10.86 -7.25
CA ALA A 427 23.59 -10.95 -6.73
C ALA A 427 23.06 -12.38 -6.82
N SER A 428 23.18 -13.03 -7.98
CA SER A 428 22.74 -14.41 -8.17
C SER A 428 23.52 -15.39 -7.29
N SER A 429 24.84 -15.21 -7.15
CA SER A 429 25.65 -16.05 -6.27
C SER A 429 25.22 -15.91 -4.80
N MET A 430 24.97 -14.69 -4.33
CA MET A 430 24.61 -14.41 -2.94
C MET A 430 23.17 -14.82 -2.60
N ILE A 431 22.22 -14.68 -3.54
CA ILE A 431 20.85 -15.19 -3.39
C ILE A 431 20.88 -16.71 -3.18
N ASN A 432 21.71 -17.42 -3.94
CA ASN A 432 21.85 -18.87 -3.87
C ASN A 432 22.78 -19.37 -2.74
N SER A 433 23.39 -18.47 -1.98
CA SER A 433 24.26 -18.81 -0.85
C SER A 433 23.57 -18.55 0.50
N ASN A 434 24.16 -19.06 1.58
CA ASN A 434 23.73 -18.74 2.95
C ASN A 434 24.35 -17.44 3.48
N GLU A 435 25.03 -16.67 2.62
CA GLU A 435 25.67 -15.42 3.03
C GLU A 435 24.64 -14.36 3.41
N VAL A 436 25.05 -13.48 4.32
CA VAL A 436 24.28 -12.31 4.75
C VAL A 436 24.92 -11.10 4.12
N LEU A 437 24.14 -10.31 3.39
CA LEU A 437 24.60 -9.02 2.89
C LEU A 437 24.89 -8.10 4.07
N ILE A 438 26.10 -7.56 4.12
CA ILE A 438 26.50 -6.51 5.05
C ILE A 438 26.65 -5.24 4.22
N LYS A 439 25.77 -4.26 4.44
CA LYS A 439 25.74 -2.97 3.73
C LYS A 439 26.68 -1.95 4.35
#